data_AF-A0A9J7KHM7-F1
#
_entry.id   AF-A0A9J7KHM7-F1
#
_cell.length_a   1.000
_cell.length_b   1.000
_cell.length_c   1.000
_cell.angle_alpha   90.00
_cell.angle_beta   90.00
_cell.angle_gamma   90.00
#
_symmetry.space_group_name_H-M   'P 1'
#
loop_
_entity.id
_entity.type
_entity.pdbx_description
1 polymer ?
#
loop_
_entity_poly.entity_id
_entity_poly.type
_entity_poly.pdbx_seq_one_letter_code
_entity_poly.pdbx_strand_id
1 'polypeptide(L)'
;MHFLLLLLTMKKQNVRTLSLMIASFMYLLVGAAVFDALESESEEKQRRVLREKESKLRALYNISREDFLEIETVVLRSVPYKAGRQWQFTGAFYFATTVITTIGM
;
A
#
# COMPACT_ATOMS: atom_id res chain seq x y z
N MET A 1 -23.76 5.19 28.25
CA MET A 1 -23.55 5.22 29.72
C MET A 1 -22.99 3.92 30.29
N HIS A 2 -23.45 2.73 29.88
CA HIS A 2 -23.04 1.45 30.50
C HIS A 2 -21.55 1.08 30.30
N PHE A 3 -20.98 1.37 29.14
CA PHE A 3 -19.56 1.09 28.84
C PHE A 3 -18.58 1.95 29.65
N LEU A 4 -18.95 3.22 29.91
CA LEU A 4 -18.16 4.15 30.71
C LEU A 4 -18.14 3.76 32.19
N LEU A 5 -19.27 3.26 32.71
CA LEU A 5 -19.39 2.70 34.06
C LEU A 5 -18.54 1.43 34.23
N LEU A 6 -18.54 0.55 33.22
CA LEU A 6 -17.72 -0.67 33.22
C LEU A 6 -16.21 -0.35 33.22
N LEU A 7 -15.79 0.67 32.46
CA LEU A 7 -14.41 1.16 32.46
C LEU A 7 -14.00 1.71 33.84
N LEU A 8 -14.89 2.42 34.55
CA LEU A 8 -14.60 2.95 35.88
C LEU A 8 -14.45 1.83 36.94
N THR A 9 -15.10 0.68 36.76
CA THR A 9 -15.01 -0.49 37.66
C THR A 9 -13.81 -1.43 37.39
N MET A 10 -13.06 -1.21 36.31
CA MET A 10 -11.94 -2.08 35.88
C MET A 10 -10.59 -1.62 36.45
N LYS A 11 -9.63 -2.56 36.60
CA LYS A 11 -8.25 -2.23 37.00
C LYS A 11 -7.65 -1.18 36.05
N LYS A 12 -6.95 -0.18 36.58
CA LYS A 12 -6.37 0.95 35.81
C LYS A 12 -5.54 0.51 34.59
N GLN A 13 -4.82 -0.61 34.67
CA GLN A 13 -4.06 -1.16 33.52
C GLN A 13 -4.97 -1.63 32.39
N ASN A 14 -6.09 -2.28 32.69
CA ASN A 14 -7.03 -2.79 31.68
C ASN A 14 -7.75 -1.64 30.99
N VAL A 15 -8.11 -0.60 31.75
CA VAL A 15 -8.69 0.65 31.22
C VAL A 15 -7.74 1.31 30.25
N ARG A 16 -6.45 1.44 30.62
CA ARG A 16 -5.41 2.05 29.77
C ARG A 16 -5.23 1.29 28.45
N THR A 17 -5.13 -0.04 28.51
CA THR A 17 -4.95 -0.86 27.29
C THR A 17 -6.17 -0.78 26.38
N LEU A 18 -7.37 -0.85 26.95
CA LEU A 18 -8.62 -0.77 26.18
C LEU A 18 -8.82 0.62 25.57
N SER A 19 -8.49 1.70 26.31
CA SER A 19 -8.55 3.05 25.77
C SER A 19 -7.56 3.27 24.63
N LEU A 20 -6.34 2.72 24.73
CA LEU A 20 -5.34 2.80 23.67
C LEU A 20 -5.81 2.04 22.42
N MET A 21 -6.38 0.84 22.59
CA MET A 21 -6.92 0.08 21.46
C MET A 21 -8.02 0.86 20.73
N ILE A 22 -8.99 1.41 21.47
CA ILE A 22 -10.09 2.21 20.89
C ILE A 22 -9.54 3.47 20.20
N ALA A 23 -8.62 4.19 20.85
CA ALA A 23 -8.00 5.38 20.26
C ALA A 23 -7.25 5.06 18.97
N SER A 24 -6.48 3.97 18.93
CA SER A 24 -5.77 3.53 17.73
C SER A 24 -6.73 3.14 16.61
N PHE A 25 -7.82 2.42 16.91
CA PHE A 25 -8.85 2.11 15.91
C PHE A 25 -9.51 3.37 15.35
N MET A 26 -9.89 4.32 16.21
CA MET A 26 -10.44 5.59 15.77
C MET A 26 -9.45 6.38 14.91
N TYR A 27 -8.18 6.40 15.28
CA TYR A 27 -7.12 7.03 14.50
C TYR A 27 -7.00 6.41 13.10
N LEU A 28 -7.03 5.08 12.98
CA LEU A 28 -7.02 4.39 11.69
C LEU A 28 -8.25 4.71 10.83
N LEU A 29 -9.45 4.77 11.43
CA LEU A 29 -10.68 5.11 10.71
C LEU A 29 -10.66 6.55 10.18
N VAL A 30 -10.23 7.50 11.00
CA VAL A 30 -10.08 8.90 10.59
C VAL A 30 -9.02 9.01 9.50
N GLY A 31 -7.87 8.35 9.67
CA GLY A 31 -6.83 8.29 8.65
C GLY A 31 -7.34 7.74 7.33
N ALA A 32 -8.09 6.64 7.34
CA ALA A 32 -8.69 6.06 6.15
C ALA A 32 -9.64 7.04 5.44
N ALA A 33 -10.51 7.74 6.19
CA ALA A 33 -11.42 8.72 5.61
C ALA A 33 -10.68 9.93 5.01
N VAL A 34 -9.61 10.39 5.66
CA VAL A 34 -8.77 11.49 5.15
C VAL A 34 -8.01 11.07 3.89
N PHE A 35 -7.38 9.89 3.89
CA PHE A 35 -6.68 9.39 2.70
C PHE A 35 -7.64 9.14 1.54
N ASP A 36 -8.83 8.61 1.79
CA ASP A 36 -9.85 8.44 0.75
C ASP A 36 -10.25 9.79 0.14
N ALA A 37 -10.51 10.81 0.96
CA ALA A 37 -10.87 12.14 0.49
C ALA A 37 -9.75 12.85 -0.31
N LEU A 38 -8.48 12.54 -0.03
CA LEU A 38 -7.34 13.18 -0.68
C LEU A 38 -6.83 12.43 -1.92
N GLU A 39 -6.79 11.09 -1.88
CA GLU A 39 -6.10 10.28 -2.88
C GLU A 39 -7.05 9.63 -3.90
N SER A 40 -8.34 9.42 -3.57
CA SER A 40 -9.26 8.65 -4.44
C SER A 40 -9.44 9.26 -5.84
N GLU A 41 -9.65 10.58 -5.93
CA GLU A 41 -9.82 11.27 -7.22
C GLU A 41 -8.53 11.23 -8.04
N SER A 42 -7.39 11.40 -7.39
CA SER A 42 -6.06 11.32 -8.02
C SER A 42 -5.81 9.93 -8.60
N GLU A 43 -6.08 8.88 -7.82
CA GLU A 43 -5.97 7.49 -8.24
C GLU A 43 -6.88 7.19 -9.45
N GLU A 44 -8.14 7.64 -9.40
CA GLU A 44 -9.09 7.43 -10.50
C GLU A 44 -8.63 8.14 -11.78
N LYS A 45 -8.15 9.38 -11.66
CA LYS A 45 -7.62 10.13 -12.80
C LYS A 45 -6.41 9.45 -13.41
N GLN A 46 -5.45 9.01 -12.58
CA GLN A 46 -4.28 8.26 -13.04
C GLN A 46 -4.70 6.97 -13.75
N ARG A 47 -5.66 6.23 -13.18
CA ARG A 47 -6.22 5.02 -13.77
C ARG A 47 -6.87 5.27 -15.13
N ARG A 48 -7.65 6.35 -15.27
CA ARG A 48 -8.26 6.75 -16.56
C ARG A 48 -7.21 7.06 -17.60
N VAL A 49 -6.20 7.87 -17.26
CA VAL A 49 -5.09 8.22 -18.16
C VAL A 49 -4.31 6.97 -18.60
N LEU A 50 -4.05 6.03 -17.70
CA LEU A 50 -3.37 4.77 -18.03
C LEU A 50 -4.22 3.90 -18.97
N ARG A 51 -5.53 3.77 -18.72
CA ARG A 51 -6.45 3.02 -19.60
C ARG A 51 -6.55 3.63 -21.00
N GLU A 52 -6.57 4.96 -21.09
CA GLU A 52 -6.57 5.64 -22.40
C GLU A 52 -5.26 5.40 -23.16
N LYS A 53 -4.12 5.46 -22.47
CA LYS A 53 -2.81 5.15 -23.07
C LYS A 53 -2.74 3.69 -23.52
N GLU A 54 -3.17 2.74 -22.69
CA GLU A 54 -3.30 1.33 -23.05
C GLU A 54 -4.13 1.17 -24.33
N SER A 55 -5.34 1.73 -24.36
CA SER A 55 -6.25 1.59 -25.51
C SER A 55 -5.63 2.16 -26.79
N LYS A 56 -4.99 3.34 -26.70
CA LYS A 56 -4.28 3.95 -27.83
C LYS A 56 -3.12 3.07 -28.32
N LEU A 57 -2.31 2.52 -27.43
CA LEU A 57 -1.19 1.65 -27.79
C LEU A 57 -1.67 0.34 -28.43
N ARG A 58 -2.68 -0.30 -27.83
CA ARG A 58 -3.27 -1.53 -28.37
C ARG A 58 -3.86 -1.32 -29.76
N ALA A 59 -4.55 -0.21 -29.99
CA ALA A 59 -5.09 0.13 -31.30
C ALA A 59 -3.98 0.44 -32.33
N LEU A 60 -2.96 1.21 -31.94
CA LEU A 60 -1.87 1.60 -32.83
C LEU A 60 -1.03 0.41 -33.32
N TYR A 61 -0.82 -0.58 -32.45
CA TYR A 61 0.00 -1.77 -32.73
C TYR A 61 -0.81 -3.05 -32.95
N ASN A 62 -2.15 -2.94 -33.01
CA ASN A 62 -3.07 -4.08 -33.17
C ASN A 62 -2.81 -5.23 -32.17
N ILE A 63 -2.61 -4.89 -30.90
CA ILE A 63 -2.31 -5.84 -29.81
C ILE A 63 -3.63 -6.30 -29.17
N SER A 64 -3.82 -7.62 -29.06
CA SER A 64 -4.96 -8.20 -28.36
C SER A 64 -4.94 -7.84 -26.87
N ARG A 65 -6.04 -8.09 -26.14
CA ARG A 65 -6.05 -7.81 -24.70
C ARG A 65 -5.14 -8.79 -23.96
N GLU A 66 -5.17 -10.03 -24.41
CA GLU A 66 -4.44 -11.15 -23.86
C GLU A 66 -2.93 -10.94 -24.00
N ASP A 67 -2.47 -10.55 -25.19
CA ASP A 67 -1.05 -10.28 -25.44
C ASP A 67 -0.57 -9.06 -24.64
N PHE A 68 -1.41 -8.04 -24.49
CA PHE A 68 -1.06 -6.86 -23.70
C PHE A 68 -0.87 -7.20 -22.21
N LEU A 69 -1.70 -8.10 -21.65
CA LEU A 69 -1.55 -8.59 -20.28
C LEU A 69 -0.27 -9.42 -20.10
N GLU A 70 0.13 -10.19 -21.12
CA GLU A 70 1.40 -10.92 -21.11
C GLU A 70 2.59 -9.95 -21.12
N ILE A 71 2.55 -8.93 -21.97
CA ILE A 71 3.55 -7.86 -22.02
C ILE A 71 3.63 -7.14 -20.66
N GLU A 72 2.49 -6.77 -20.07
CA GLU A 72 2.44 -6.15 -18.74
C GLU A 72 3.08 -7.04 -17.68
N THR A 73 2.79 -8.34 -17.68
CA THR A 73 3.37 -9.31 -16.75
C THR A 73 4.89 -9.39 -16.90
N VAL A 74 5.40 -9.46 -18.14
CA VAL A 74 6.84 -9.48 -18.43
C VAL A 74 7.49 -8.18 -17.95
N VAL A 75 6.87 -7.03 -18.24
CA VAL A 75 7.37 -5.72 -17.82
C VAL A 75 7.44 -5.63 -16.30
N LEU A 76 6.37 -5.98 -15.58
CA LEU A 76 6.32 -5.95 -14.11
C LEU A 76 7.39 -6.86 -13.48
N ARG A 77 7.57 -8.08 -14.01
CA ARG A 77 8.63 -9.00 -13.57
C ARG A 77 10.03 -8.50 -13.93
N SER A 78 10.17 -7.70 -14.98
CA SER A 78 11.45 -7.13 -15.41
C SER A 78 11.89 -5.90 -14.59
N VAL A 79 10.96 -5.21 -13.90
CA VAL A 79 11.28 -4.03 -13.06
C VAL A 79 12.45 -4.27 -12.10
N PRO A 80 12.49 -5.35 -11.28
CA PRO A 80 13.63 -5.61 -10.40
C PRO A 80 14.95 -5.82 -11.16
N TYR A 81 14.90 -6.34 -12.39
CA TYR A 81 16.09 -6.50 -13.23
C TYR A 81 16.61 -5.16 -13.79
N LYS A 82 15.72 -4.19 -14.05
CA LYS A 82 16.11 -2.84 -14.50
C LYS A 82 16.88 -2.06 -13.43
N ALA A 83 16.67 -2.38 -12.16
CA ALA A 83 17.44 -1.82 -11.05
C ALA A 83 18.85 -2.43 -10.91
N GLY A 84 19.30 -3.26 -11.85
CA GLY A 84 20.61 -3.94 -11.81
C GLY A 84 20.61 -5.22 -10.97
N ARG A 85 21.80 -5.76 -10.66
CA ARG A 85 21.93 -6.98 -9.84
C ARG A 85 21.74 -6.66 -8.35
N GLN A 86 20.49 -6.66 -7.89
CA GLN A 86 20.11 -6.36 -6.50
C GLN A 86 20.70 -7.34 -5.46
N TRP A 87 21.04 -8.58 -5.85
CA TRP A 87 21.57 -9.61 -4.94
C TRP A 87 23.10 -9.75 -4.95
N GLN A 88 23.82 -8.69 -5.34
CA GLN A 88 25.27 -8.58 -5.07
C GLN A 88 25.52 -8.01 -3.67
N PHE A 89 26.76 -8.10 -3.18
CA PHE A 89 27.12 -7.73 -1.80
C PHE A 89 26.52 -6.40 -1.33
N THR A 90 26.65 -5.33 -2.11
CA THR A 90 26.09 -4.00 -1.77
C THR A 90 24.56 -4.00 -1.63
N GLY A 91 23.85 -4.66 -2.55
CA GLY A 91 22.39 -4.73 -2.49
C GLY A 91 21.90 -5.65 -1.37
N ALA A 92 22.61 -6.76 -1.11
CA ALA A 92 22.34 -7.63 0.03
C ALA A 92 22.60 -6.92 1.38
N PHE A 93 23.66 -6.11 1.46
CA PHE A 93 23.97 -5.31 2.64
C PHE A 93 22.93 -4.22 2.90
N TYR A 94 22.49 -3.51 1.84
CA TYR A 94 21.38 -2.56 1.93
C TYR A 94 20.09 -3.24 2.39
N PHE A 95 19.73 -4.37 1.78
CA PHE A 95 18.56 -5.16 2.17
C PHE A 95 18.61 -5.55 3.66
N ALA A 96 19.73 -6.10 4.15
CA ALA A 96 19.91 -6.43 5.56
C ALA A 96 19.71 -5.22 6.48
N THR A 97 20.21 -4.04 6.08
CA THR A 97 20.01 -2.79 6.82
C THR A 97 18.54 -2.40 6.88
N THR A 98 17.79 -2.50 5.77
CA THR A 98 16.34 -2.18 5.76
C THR A 98 15.50 -3.12 6.62
N VAL A 99 15.93 -4.39 6.76
CA VAL A 99 15.28 -5.36 7.65
C VAL A 99 15.58 -5.04 9.12
N ILE A 100 16.85 -4.82 9.47
CA ILE A 100 17.25 -4.52 10.86
C ILE A 100 16.64 -3.20 11.35
N THR A 101 16.50 -2.22 10.46
CA THR A 101 15.90 -0.91 10.77
C THR A 101 14.37 -0.89 10.66
N THR A 102 13.75 -2.02 10.32
CA THR A 102 12.30 -2.18 10.14
C THR A 102 11.67 -1.23 9.11
N ILE A 103 12.45 -0.75 8.14
CA ILE A 103 11.98 0.14 7.07
C ILE A 103 11.27 -0.65 5.97
N GLY A 104 11.83 -1.82 5.62
CA GLY A 104 11.34 -2.67 4.52
C GLY A 104 10.59 -3.91 4.98
N MET A 105 10.05 -3.90 6.20
CA MET A 105 9.24 -4.97 6.77
C MET A 105 7.75 -4.72 6.58
#